data_AF-A0A7X1LRR9-F1
#
_entry.id   AF-A0A7X1LRR9-F1
#
_cell.length_a   1.000
_cell.length_b   1.000
_cell.length_c   1.000
_cell.angle_alpha   90.00
_cell.angle_beta   90.00
_cell.angle_gamma   90.00
#
_symmetry.space_group_name_H-M   'P 1'
#
loop_
_entity.id
_entity.type
_entity.pdbx_description
1 polymer ?
#
loop_
_entity_poly.entity_id
_entity_poly.type
_entity_poly.pdbx_seq_one_letter_code
_entity_poly.pdbx_strand_id
1 'polypeptide(L)'
;MQSQDVVPRPSSAPEPVVDVEQAEAALVEHYPRLVRLAHLVLPPGLGRSRRVLTAHALTQRALPRGRTAPSVIPAQSTGAAADPGYAFLRIRVVRAALEAGRAGRGGRWPGRLPPLLPQVWGLKLFPRSGGADELALDQRLGALSGPARAAYVLRGLERLPDAEVRQVLSAAGVADPAAALREADRVPAQYALLDSPEFDPCSLQARPTDLLRRRQHTKAALAAAAALAVCGALVALPGGGWGPDGAAAPAYAQNPSARAALDPARLTRISPAAWRTSARLDFSVWPARGDLTGDSALLRRALAVWARPGGSVRVTATPGTASGGPAGPPQLLYAGDVDNAHVVILYDGLRIVRYAEPKGSTAGAALDFARVDGAAGAEAAALVLDRSDGNVRYLTAPWVRQAAARDLLRPASAAPALALRDGVTGPLASPASRAGACTSWNVLQLTGDHGTQVLADLGELVPAHLTTGRPTAPEEAAGAAGLRDWAPYACSLGGMRGQGVRSVNAWQYAEQPLPDGSGTATWVCTRAETWRGDDPRVLAQFLTPGGATGAVAAKGEDVPACGARAPHVLAGVLWKSQQGSWYLLAAGDEDTASLTTTGGVQATARGPVLTVRTRQGATADLKGTLRDGSTLRALR
;
A
#
# COMPACT_ATOMS: atom_id res chain seq x y z
N MET A 1 -19.88 74.84 35.48
CA MET A 1 -19.63 74.31 34.12
C MET A 1 -20.90 73.61 33.64
N GLN A 2 -21.18 73.74 32.35
CA GLN A 2 -22.48 73.63 31.69
C GLN A 2 -23.18 72.27 31.75
N SER A 3 -24.52 72.37 31.70
CA SER A 3 -25.54 71.34 31.46
C SER A 3 -25.32 70.48 30.22
N GLN A 4 -25.78 69.23 30.25
CA GLN A 4 -26.43 68.57 29.10
C GLN A 4 -27.56 67.62 29.54
N ASP A 5 -28.78 68.12 29.36
CA ASP A 5 -30.01 67.47 28.88
C ASP A 5 -30.20 65.96 29.03
N VAL A 6 -31.10 65.60 29.96
CA VAL A 6 -31.82 64.32 29.95
C VAL A 6 -33.01 64.46 29.00
N VAL A 7 -32.88 63.89 27.80
CA VAL A 7 -34.00 63.71 26.86
C VAL A 7 -34.96 62.64 27.43
N PRO A 8 -36.28 62.90 27.57
CA PRO A 8 -37.22 61.89 28.03
C PRO A 8 -37.45 60.85 26.94
N ARG A 9 -37.24 59.56 27.24
CA ARG A 9 -37.69 58.46 26.38
C ARG A 9 -39.21 58.32 26.48
N PRO A 10 -39.93 58.13 25.35
CA PRO A 10 -41.37 57.95 25.37
C PRO A 10 -41.75 56.65 26.08
N SER A 11 -42.72 56.76 26.98
CA SER A 11 -43.37 55.64 27.68
C SER A 11 -44.02 54.69 26.67
N SER A 12 -43.63 53.42 26.69
CA SER A 12 -44.27 52.35 25.92
C SER A 12 -45.71 52.18 26.39
N ALA A 13 -46.68 52.24 25.46
CA ALA A 13 -48.08 51.95 25.74
C ALA A 13 -48.22 50.59 26.48
N PRO A 14 -49.10 50.47 27.50
CA PRO A 14 -49.26 49.22 28.24
C PRO A 14 -49.80 48.11 27.31
N GLU A 15 -49.20 46.93 27.40
CA GLU A 15 -49.64 45.76 26.62
C GLU A 15 -51.04 45.32 27.05
N PRO A 16 -51.91 44.89 26.12
CA PRO A 16 -53.23 44.36 26.48
C PRO A 16 -53.05 43.10 27.34
N VAL A 17 -53.64 43.11 28.53
CA VAL A 17 -53.57 42.01 29.49
C VAL A 17 -54.55 40.93 29.06
N VAL A 18 -54.04 39.82 28.54
CA VAL A 18 -54.85 38.66 28.13
C VAL A 18 -54.49 37.47 29.02
N ASP A 19 -55.50 36.72 29.44
CA ASP A 19 -55.33 35.52 30.27
C ASP A 19 -54.51 34.44 29.53
N VAL A 20 -53.69 33.71 30.28
CA VAL A 20 -52.77 32.71 29.74
C VAL A 20 -53.55 31.56 29.09
N GLU A 21 -54.64 31.12 29.70
CA GLU A 21 -55.48 30.04 29.17
C GLU A 21 -56.15 30.45 27.85
N GLN A 22 -56.59 31.72 27.75
CA GLN A 22 -57.14 32.27 26.51
C GLN A 22 -56.07 32.37 25.41
N ALA A 23 -54.85 32.79 25.74
CA ALA A 23 -53.73 32.81 24.80
C ALA A 23 -53.29 31.39 24.39
N GLU A 24 -53.36 30.40 25.27
CA GLU A 24 -53.06 29.01 24.96
C GLU A 24 -54.09 28.39 24.01
N ALA A 25 -55.39 28.60 24.30
CA ALA A 25 -56.48 28.15 23.41
C ALA A 25 -56.36 28.79 22.02
N ALA A 26 -56.14 30.10 21.97
CA ALA A 26 -55.95 30.84 20.72
C ALA A 26 -54.73 30.37 19.92
N LEU A 27 -53.63 30.03 20.62
CA LEU A 27 -52.42 29.52 19.97
C LEU A 27 -52.68 28.17 19.33
N VAL A 28 -53.39 27.27 20.01
CA VAL A 28 -53.71 25.93 19.48
C VAL A 28 -54.67 26.04 18.29
N GLU A 29 -55.75 26.83 18.44
CA GLU A 29 -56.77 27.00 17.39
C GLU A 29 -56.20 27.64 16.13
N HIS A 30 -55.35 28.66 16.28
CA HIS A 30 -54.84 29.45 15.15
C HIS A 30 -53.37 29.21 14.85
N TYR A 31 -52.80 28.10 15.32
CA TYR A 31 -51.38 27.79 15.17
C TYR A 31 -50.89 27.90 13.72
N PRO A 32 -51.50 27.25 12.71
CA PRO A 32 -51.00 27.33 11.33
C PRO A 32 -51.01 28.76 10.78
N ARG A 33 -52.02 29.55 11.15
CA ARG A 33 -52.16 30.94 10.72
C ARG A 33 -51.08 31.84 11.31
N LEU A 34 -50.79 31.69 12.61
CA LEU A 34 -49.71 32.44 13.29
C LEU A 34 -48.32 32.07 12.76
N VAL A 35 -48.07 30.77 12.51
CA VAL A 35 -46.79 30.33 11.94
C VAL A 35 -46.63 30.86 10.51
N ARG A 36 -47.69 30.83 9.69
CA ARG A 36 -47.69 31.39 8.33
C ARG A 36 -47.40 32.89 8.34
N LEU A 37 -48.03 33.65 9.23
CA LEU A 37 -47.74 35.05 9.47
C LEU A 37 -46.25 35.27 9.82
N ALA A 38 -45.72 34.52 10.78
CA ALA A 38 -44.31 34.61 11.16
C ALA A 38 -43.38 34.29 9.97
N HIS A 39 -43.69 33.23 9.22
CA HIS A 39 -42.91 32.80 8.07
C HIS A 39 -42.80 33.91 7.02
N LEU A 40 -43.93 34.50 6.63
CA LEU A 40 -43.98 35.54 5.60
C LEU A 40 -43.25 36.83 6.03
N VAL A 41 -43.30 37.21 7.31
CA VAL A 41 -42.61 38.40 7.83
C VAL A 41 -41.08 38.22 7.91
N LEU A 42 -40.63 37.02 8.30
CA LEU A 42 -39.21 36.70 8.43
C LEU A 42 -38.44 36.95 7.11
N PRO A 43 -37.18 37.41 7.19
CA PRO A 43 -36.43 37.74 5.98
C PRO A 43 -36.04 36.49 5.17
N PRO A 44 -35.98 36.60 3.83
CA PRO A 44 -35.59 35.48 2.97
C PRO A 44 -34.14 35.02 3.19
N GLY A 45 -33.27 35.92 3.66
CA GLY A 45 -31.85 35.63 3.94
C GLY A 45 -31.59 34.59 5.03
N LEU A 46 -32.60 34.20 5.82
CA LEU A 46 -32.49 33.08 6.76
C LEU A 46 -32.36 31.72 6.05
N GLY A 47 -32.74 31.65 4.77
CA GLY A 47 -32.84 30.41 3.99
C GLY A 47 -34.14 29.66 4.30
N ARG A 48 -34.75 29.04 3.27
CA ARG A 48 -36.11 28.48 3.32
C ARG A 48 -36.35 27.54 4.51
N SER A 49 -35.52 26.52 4.73
CA SER A 49 -35.69 25.56 5.83
C SER A 49 -35.55 26.19 7.22
N ARG A 50 -34.61 27.14 7.39
CA ARG A 50 -34.41 27.80 8.68
C ARG A 50 -35.54 28.79 8.97
N ARG A 51 -36.07 29.45 7.94
CA ARG A 51 -37.23 30.34 8.02
C ARG A 51 -38.46 29.59 8.53
N VAL A 52 -38.70 28.36 8.08
CA VAL A 52 -39.77 27.48 8.59
C VAL A 52 -39.59 27.17 10.08
N LEU A 53 -38.44 26.63 10.49
CA LEU A 53 -38.20 26.28 11.89
C LEU A 53 -38.24 27.50 12.82
N THR A 54 -37.75 28.64 12.34
CA THR A 54 -37.79 29.90 13.09
C THR A 54 -39.23 30.37 13.27
N ALA A 55 -40.07 30.31 12.23
CA ALA A 55 -41.48 30.68 12.32
C ALA A 55 -42.23 29.87 13.39
N HIS A 56 -42.04 28.55 13.42
CA HIS A 56 -42.63 27.70 14.46
C HIS A 56 -42.08 28.03 15.85
N ALA A 57 -40.78 28.20 15.99
CA ALA A 57 -40.16 28.50 17.29
C ALA A 57 -40.61 29.86 17.84
N LEU A 58 -40.78 30.88 16.99
CA LEU A 58 -41.30 32.18 17.40
C LEU A 58 -42.77 32.09 17.83
N THR A 59 -43.58 31.33 17.09
CA THR A 59 -45.00 31.15 17.39
C THR A 59 -45.21 30.39 18.71
N GLN A 60 -44.48 29.29 18.94
CA GLN A 60 -44.54 28.54 20.20
C GLN A 60 -44.05 29.36 21.42
N ARG A 61 -43.21 30.37 21.20
CA ARG A 61 -42.70 31.25 22.27
C ARG A 61 -43.56 32.49 22.48
N ALA A 62 -44.61 32.69 21.68
CA ALA A 62 -45.47 33.84 21.78
C ALA A 62 -46.33 33.82 23.07
N LEU A 63 -46.47 32.65 23.72
CA LEU A 63 -47.17 32.53 25.01
C LEU A 63 -46.53 33.40 26.11
N PRO A 64 -47.34 34.10 26.93
CA PRO A 64 -46.84 34.83 28.08
C PRO A 64 -46.19 33.88 29.10
N ARG A 65 -45.08 34.29 29.74
CA ARG A 65 -44.29 33.44 30.66
C ARG A 65 -44.59 33.66 32.15
N GLY A 66 -45.80 34.08 32.50
CA GLY A 66 -46.19 34.24 33.90
C GLY A 66 -47.70 34.43 34.08
N ARG A 67 -48.23 33.98 35.23
CA ARG A 67 -49.60 34.27 35.67
C ARG A 67 -49.72 35.78 35.89
N THR A 68 -50.48 36.45 35.05
CA THR A 68 -50.93 37.83 35.29
C THR A 68 -52.41 37.78 35.64
N ALA A 69 -52.80 38.50 36.70
CA ALA A 69 -54.14 38.47 37.27
C ALA A 69 -55.21 38.94 36.25
N PRO A 70 -56.45 38.40 36.31
CA PRO A 70 -57.49 38.75 35.35
C PRO A 70 -57.91 40.22 35.47
N SER A 71 -58.06 40.90 34.33
CA SER A 71 -58.71 42.21 34.30
C SER A 71 -60.22 42.02 34.43
N VAL A 72 -60.78 42.42 35.57
CA VAL A 72 -62.22 42.39 35.86
C VAL A 72 -62.85 43.69 35.37
N ILE A 73 -63.03 43.87 34.06
CA ILE A 73 -64.04 44.78 33.49
C ILE A 73 -64.52 44.21 32.14
N PRO A 74 -65.81 43.83 31.98
CA PRO A 74 -66.36 43.47 30.68
C PRO A 74 -66.80 44.75 29.96
N ALA A 75 -66.20 45.07 28.81
CA ALA A 75 -66.72 46.13 27.94
C ALA A 75 -66.59 45.72 26.47
N GLN A 76 -67.76 45.50 25.89
CA GLN A 76 -68.03 45.08 24.54
C GLN A 76 -67.55 46.14 23.53
N SER A 77 -66.85 45.69 22.48
CA SER A 77 -66.94 46.39 21.20
C SER A 77 -67.38 45.37 20.15
N THR A 78 -68.50 45.72 19.54
CA THR A 78 -69.27 44.99 18.56
C THR A 78 -68.62 45.10 17.19
N GLY A 79 -68.27 43.96 16.59
CA GLY A 79 -67.78 43.89 15.22
C GLY A 79 -66.93 42.65 14.98
N ALA A 80 -67.57 41.57 14.53
CA ALA A 80 -66.94 40.38 13.93
C ALA A 80 -65.58 39.92 14.51
N ALA A 81 -65.65 39.37 15.73
CA ALA A 81 -64.83 38.27 16.23
C ALA A 81 -63.31 38.33 15.95
N ALA A 82 -62.60 39.29 16.56
CA ALA A 82 -61.17 39.15 16.81
C ALA A 82 -60.99 38.61 18.22
N ASP A 83 -60.67 37.31 18.35
CA ASP A 83 -60.28 36.72 19.63
C ASP A 83 -59.14 37.56 20.27
N PRO A 84 -59.34 38.12 21.48
CA PRO A 84 -58.31 38.88 22.19
C PRO A 84 -57.00 38.11 22.37
N GLY A 85 -57.07 36.79 22.57
CA GLY A 85 -55.91 35.89 22.62
C GLY A 85 -55.14 35.91 21.32
N TYR A 86 -55.82 35.69 20.20
CA TYR A 86 -55.24 35.76 18.87
C TYR A 86 -54.63 37.14 18.54
N ALA A 87 -55.33 38.23 18.86
CA ALA A 87 -54.85 39.59 18.61
C ALA A 87 -53.55 39.89 19.39
N PHE A 88 -53.47 39.45 20.66
CA PHE A 88 -52.27 39.54 21.47
C PHE A 88 -51.11 38.72 20.88
N LEU A 89 -51.36 37.46 20.52
CA LEU A 89 -50.35 36.58 19.91
C LEU A 89 -49.85 37.14 18.58
N ARG A 90 -50.73 37.70 17.75
CA ARG A 90 -50.38 38.32 16.47
C ARG A 90 -49.36 39.44 16.63
N ILE A 91 -49.56 40.35 17.59
CA ILE A 91 -48.60 41.43 17.88
C ILE A 91 -47.26 40.86 18.31
N ARG A 92 -47.27 39.87 19.22
CA ARG A 92 -46.06 39.22 19.75
C ARG A 92 -45.27 38.49 18.65
N VAL A 93 -45.96 37.77 17.77
CA VAL A 93 -45.36 37.05 16.64
C VAL A 93 -44.76 38.02 15.63
N VAL A 94 -45.47 39.10 15.27
CA VAL A 94 -44.95 40.12 14.35
C VAL A 94 -43.72 40.81 14.96
N ARG A 95 -43.78 41.21 16.23
CA ARG A 95 -42.63 41.82 16.93
C ARG A 95 -41.42 40.91 16.89
N ALA A 96 -41.59 39.65 17.28
CA ALA A 96 -40.49 38.68 17.32
C ALA A 96 -39.92 38.37 15.93
N ALA A 97 -40.76 38.31 14.89
CA ALA A 97 -40.31 38.12 13.51
C ALA A 97 -39.54 39.33 12.96
N LEU A 98 -39.96 40.56 13.31
CA LEU A 98 -39.25 41.79 12.95
C LEU A 98 -37.90 41.91 13.66
N GLU A 99 -37.85 41.62 14.96
CA GLU A 99 -36.61 41.56 15.74
C GLU A 99 -35.64 40.53 15.15
N ALA A 100 -36.16 39.37 14.75
CA ALA A 100 -35.37 38.33 14.13
C ALA A 100 -34.68 38.78 12.84
N GLY A 101 -35.31 39.69 12.08
CA GLY A 101 -34.75 40.26 10.87
C GLY A 101 -33.69 41.34 11.10
N ARG A 102 -33.72 42.06 12.21
CA ARG A 102 -32.76 43.15 12.50
C ARG A 102 -31.36 42.63 12.83
N ALA A 103 -31.27 41.52 13.54
CA ALA A 103 -30.00 40.98 13.99
C ALA A 103 -29.20 40.20 12.91
N GLY A 104 -29.66 40.21 11.65
CA GLY A 104 -28.93 39.67 10.50
C GLY A 104 -27.89 40.61 9.87
N ARG A 105 -27.83 41.90 10.26
CA ARG A 105 -26.96 42.92 9.62
C ARG A 105 -25.68 43.31 10.38
N GLY A 106 -25.25 42.52 11.37
CA GLY A 106 -23.92 42.72 12.00
C GLY A 106 -23.87 42.66 13.52
N GLY A 107 -24.98 42.39 14.21
CA GLY A 107 -25.00 42.16 15.66
C GLY A 107 -25.23 40.69 15.99
N ARG A 108 -24.42 40.13 16.89
CA ARG A 108 -24.69 38.81 17.51
C ARG A 108 -26.07 38.89 18.18
N TRP A 109 -27.02 38.06 17.75
CA TRP A 109 -28.26 37.81 18.49
C TRP A 109 -27.92 37.52 19.97
N PRO A 110 -28.32 38.37 20.94
CA PRO A 110 -28.22 38.03 22.34
C PRO A 110 -29.39 37.10 22.64
N GLY A 111 -29.12 35.80 22.62
CA GLY A 111 -30.14 34.77 22.80
C GLY A 111 -30.18 33.81 21.63
N ARG A 112 -29.12 33.01 21.50
CA ARG A 112 -29.23 31.67 20.90
C ARG A 112 -30.18 30.85 21.77
N LEU A 113 -31.48 31.08 21.61
CA LEU A 113 -32.46 30.25 22.26
C LEU A 113 -32.33 28.85 21.65
N PRO A 114 -32.16 27.78 22.46
CA PRO A 114 -31.98 26.43 21.95
C PRO A 114 -33.14 26.09 20.99
N PRO A 115 -32.90 25.34 19.90
CA PRO A 115 -33.98 24.96 19.01
C PRO A 115 -34.97 24.12 19.82
N LEU A 116 -36.19 24.62 20.03
CA LEU A 116 -37.27 23.86 20.68
C LEU A 116 -37.73 22.69 19.81
N LEU A 117 -37.40 22.73 18.51
CA LEU A 117 -37.84 21.75 17.53
C LEU A 117 -36.71 20.76 17.26
N PRO A 118 -37.00 19.45 17.31
CA PRO A 118 -36.01 18.42 17.00
C PRO A 118 -35.51 18.60 15.56
N GLN A 119 -34.19 18.68 15.39
CA GLN A 119 -33.57 18.68 14.06
C GLN A 119 -33.35 17.23 13.64
N VAL A 120 -34.13 16.75 12.68
CA VAL A 120 -33.93 15.40 12.12
C VAL A 120 -32.69 15.42 11.23
N TRP A 121 -31.69 14.64 11.62
CA TRP A 121 -30.44 14.57 10.90
C TRP A 121 -30.63 13.84 9.55
N GLY A 122 -30.18 14.47 8.46
CA GLY A 122 -30.26 13.89 7.11
C GLY A 122 -31.47 14.29 6.27
N LEU A 123 -32.42 15.04 6.84
CA LEU A 123 -33.60 15.56 6.13
C LEU A 123 -33.68 17.09 6.23
N LYS A 124 -34.10 17.74 5.14
CA LYS A 124 -34.49 19.15 5.12
C LYS A 124 -35.99 19.24 4.86
N LEU A 125 -36.66 20.05 5.68
CA LEU A 125 -38.06 20.39 5.49
C LEU A 125 -38.16 21.68 4.68
N PHE A 126 -39.07 21.69 3.70
CA PHE A 126 -39.42 22.85 2.88
C PHE A 126 -40.94 22.91 2.72
N PRO A 127 -41.56 24.11 2.65
CA PRO A 127 -42.93 24.23 2.17
C PRO A 127 -43.07 23.63 0.77
N ARG A 128 -44.27 23.22 0.37
CA ARG A 128 -44.52 22.77 -1.00
C ARG A 128 -44.15 23.89 -1.97
N SER A 129 -43.43 23.58 -3.06
CA SER A 129 -43.12 24.62 -4.06
C SER A 129 -44.40 25.04 -4.77
N GLY A 130 -44.65 26.36 -4.86
CA GLY A 130 -45.75 26.92 -5.62
C GLY A 130 -45.36 27.16 -7.07
N GLY A 131 -46.26 27.82 -7.80
CA GLY A 131 -46.06 28.17 -9.21
C GLY A 131 -45.16 29.40 -9.40
N ALA A 132 -45.08 29.87 -10.64
CA ALA A 132 -44.29 31.05 -10.99
C ALA A 132 -44.78 32.32 -10.28
N ASP A 133 -46.08 32.43 -10.04
CA ASP A 133 -46.70 33.60 -9.40
C ASP A 133 -46.35 33.71 -7.91
N GLU A 134 -46.37 32.60 -7.18
CA GLU A 134 -45.93 32.55 -5.77
C GLU A 134 -44.43 32.84 -5.64
N LEU A 135 -43.60 32.29 -6.53
CA LEU A 135 -42.17 32.60 -6.56
C LEU A 135 -41.93 34.10 -6.82
N ALA A 136 -42.64 34.68 -7.80
CA ALA A 136 -42.56 36.10 -8.10
C ALA A 136 -43.03 36.98 -6.93
N LEU A 137 -44.04 36.52 -6.17
CA LEU A 137 -44.47 37.20 -4.95
C LEU A 137 -43.43 37.08 -3.82
N ASP A 138 -42.86 35.91 -3.54
CA ASP A 138 -41.80 35.73 -2.52
C ASP A 138 -40.59 36.62 -2.81
N GLN A 139 -40.18 36.74 -4.08
CA GLN A 139 -39.10 37.65 -4.49
C GLN A 139 -39.41 39.12 -4.23
N ARG A 140 -40.63 39.57 -4.61
CA ARG A 140 -41.09 40.95 -4.39
C ARG A 140 -41.19 41.27 -2.88
N LEU A 141 -41.75 40.36 -2.09
CA LEU A 141 -41.78 40.50 -0.63
C LEU A 141 -40.38 40.50 -0.03
N GLY A 142 -39.48 39.66 -0.56
CA GLY A 142 -38.08 39.61 -0.14
C GLY A 142 -37.33 40.94 -0.29
N ALA A 143 -37.70 41.77 -1.27
CA ALA A 143 -37.11 43.08 -1.51
C ALA A 143 -37.62 44.18 -0.55
N LEU A 144 -38.80 43.99 0.07
CA LEU A 144 -39.36 44.93 1.03
C LEU A 144 -38.58 44.95 2.35
N SER A 145 -38.66 46.06 3.07
CA SER A 145 -38.26 46.12 4.48
C SER A 145 -39.08 45.15 5.34
N GLY A 146 -38.54 44.74 6.50
CA GLY A 146 -39.27 43.87 7.44
C GLY A 146 -40.66 44.43 7.82
N PRO A 147 -40.74 45.71 8.25
CA PRO A 147 -42.03 46.34 8.53
C PRO A 147 -42.97 46.40 7.32
N ALA A 148 -42.47 46.67 6.11
CA ALA A 148 -43.30 46.71 4.91
C ALA A 148 -43.83 45.33 4.50
N ARG A 149 -43.02 44.26 4.63
CA ARG A 149 -43.53 42.88 4.50
C ARG A 149 -44.64 42.60 5.51
N ALA A 150 -44.45 42.97 6.77
CA ALA A 150 -45.47 42.78 7.80
C ALA A 150 -46.76 43.55 7.47
N ALA A 151 -46.66 44.78 6.97
CA ALA A 151 -47.82 45.55 6.51
C ALA A 151 -48.57 44.84 5.37
N TYR A 152 -47.85 44.37 4.34
CA TYR A 152 -48.44 43.63 3.22
C TYR A 152 -49.15 42.35 3.68
N VAL A 153 -48.53 41.58 4.56
CA VAL A 153 -49.09 40.31 5.06
C VAL A 153 -50.28 40.55 5.99
N LEU A 154 -50.26 41.58 6.85
CA LEU A 154 -51.40 41.92 7.70
C LEU A 154 -52.62 42.39 6.88
N ARG A 155 -52.40 43.11 5.77
CA ARG A 155 -53.48 43.47 4.83
C ARG A 155 -54.05 42.24 4.11
N GLY A 156 -53.20 41.31 3.68
CA GLY A 156 -53.63 40.18 2.87
C GLY A 156 -54.10 38.97 3.67
N LEU A 157 -53.24 38.43 4.53
CA LEU A 157 -53.48 37.22 5.32
C LEU A 157 -54.40 37.48 6.53
N GLU A 158 -54.22 38.64 7.18
CA GLU A 158 -55.04 39.02 8.34
C GLU A 158 -56.25 39.88 7.96
N ARG A 159 -56.32 40.34 6.70
CA ARG A 159 -57.42 41.15 6.14
C ARG A 159 -57.73 42.40 6.97
N LEU A 160 -56.72 42.97 7.62
CA LEU A 160 -56.88 44.13 8.48
C LEU A 160 -56.92 45.44 7.66
N PRO A 161 -57.80 46.38 8.03
CA PRO A 161 -57.78 47.71 7.44
C PRO A 161 -56.51 48.46 7.87
N ASP A 162 -56.09 49.44 7.07
CA ASP A 162 -54.84 50.19 7.27
C ASP A 162 -54.70 50.83 8.66
N ALA A 163 -55.81 51.25 9.27
CA ALA A 163 -55.81 51.79 10.62
C ALA A 163 -55.34 50.75 11.65
N GLU A 164 -55.84 49.52 11.55
CA GLU A 164 -55.47 48.41 12.44
C GLU A 164 -54.06 47.89 12.15
N VAL A 165 -53.64 47.87 10.87
CA VAL A 165 -52.25 47.52 10.51
C VAL A 165 -51.28 48.50 11.15
N ARG A 166 -51.56 49.81 11.15
CA ARG A 166 -50.73 50.81 11.85
C ARG A 166 -50.66 50.55 13.35
N GLN A 167 -51.77 50.19 13.98
CA GLN A 167 -51.80 49.86 15.40
C GLN A 167 -50.95 48.62 15.72
N VAL A 168 -51.09 47.54 14.95
CA VAL A 168 -50.30 46.31 15.13
C VAL A 168 -48.81 46.56 14.94
N LEU A 169 -48.41 47.30 13.89
CA LEU A 169 -47.01 47.60 13.63
C LEU A 169 -46.42 48.53 14.70
N SER A 170 -47.16 49.53 15.15
CA SER A 170 -46.76 50.41 16.25
C SER A 170 -46.57 49.60 17.54
N ALA A 171 -47.53 48.73 17.88
CA ALA A 171 -47.43 47.84 19.04
C ALA A 171 -46.27 46.83 18.91
N ALA A 172 -45.91 46.44 17.68
CA ALA A 172 -44.75 45.61 17.40
C ALA A 172 -43.40 46.38 17.41
N GLY A 173 -43.40 47.67 17.76
CA GLY A 173 -42.19 48.49 17.88
C GLY A 173 -41.63 49.00 16.54
N VAL A 174 -42.48 49.22 15.54
CA VAL A 174 -42.11 49.88 14.28
C VAL A 174 -42.21 51.40 14.47
N ALA A 175 -41.12 52.12 14.23
CA ALA A 175 -41.04 53.57 14.45
C ALA A 175 -41.91 54.40 13.49
N ASP A 176 -42.01 54.00 12.21
CA ASP A 176 -42.90 54.65 11.22
C ASP A 176 -43.77 53.62 10.49
N PRO A 177 -44.96 53.29 11.04
CA PRO A 177 -45.91 52.37 10.40
C PRO A 177 -46.48 52.91 9.07
N ALA A 178 -46.55 54.24 8.89
CA ALA A 178 -47.11 54.83 7.68
C ALA A 178 -46.14 54.69 6.50
N ALA A 179 -44.82 54.81 6.73
CA ALA A 179 -43.82 54.50 5.72
C ALA A 179 -43.83 53.01 5.31
N ALA A 180 -44.05 52.11 6.27
CA ALA A 180 -44.15 50.68 6.00
C ALA A 180 -45.33 50.34 5.07
N LEU A 181 -46.49 50.99 5.26
CA LEU A 181 -47.65 50.85 4.38
C LEU A 181 -47.37 51.38 2.96
N ARG A 182 -46.79 52.58 2.84
CA ARG A 182 -46.42 53.15 1.52
C ARG A 182 -45.40 52.29 0.77
N GLU A 183 -44.47 51.66 1.50
CA GLU A 183 -43.51 50.75 0.89
C GLU A 183 -44.18 49.44 0.46
N ALA A 184 -45.13 48.92 1.25
CA ALA A 184 -45.92 47.75 0.90
C ALA A 184 -46.77 47.96 -0.37
N ASP A 185 -47.25 49.17 -0.63
CA ASP A 185 -48.00 49.54 -1.84
C ASP A 185 -47.19 49.38 -3.14
N ARG A 186 -45.85 49.24 -3.05
CA ARG A 186 -44.99 48.95 -4.21
C ARG A 186 -45.17 47.53 -4.75
N VAL A 187 -45.76 46.63 -3.97
CA VAL A 187 -46.06 45.26 -4.40
C VAL A 187 -47.56 45.18 -4.75
N PRO A 188 -47.93 44.75 -5.97
CA PRO A 188 -49.33 44.59 -6.37
C PRO A 188 -50.11 43.70 -5.40
N ALA A 189 -51.35 44.06 -5.09
CA ALA A 189 -52.22 43.35 -4.17
C ALA A 189 -52.63 41.96 -4.70
N GLN A 190 -51.77 40.97 -4.50
CA GLN A 190 -51.98 39.57 -4.87
C GLN A 190 -52.23 38.73 -3.63
N TYR A 191 -53.17 39.16 -2.78
CA TYR A 191 -53.36 38.60 -1.43
C TYR A 191 -53.80 37.14 -1.42
N ALA A 192 -54.52 36.68 -2.44
CA ALA A 192 -54.93 35.27 -2.56
C ALA A 192 -53.73 34.30 -2.59
N LEU A 193 -52.58 34.74 -3.11
CA LEU A 193 -51.37 33.91 -3.15
C LEU A 193 -50.78 33.68 -1.76
N LEU A 194 -51.03 34.56 -0.77
CA LEU A 194 -50.54 34.36 0.60
C LEU A 194 -51.18 33.13 1.27
N ASP A 195 -52.32 32.67 0.75
CA ASP A 195 -52.99 31.47 1.23
C ASP A 195 -52.44 30.17 0.61
N SER A 196 -51.55 30.29 -0.39
CA SER A 196 -50.96 29.16 -1.12
C SER A 196 -50.10 28.25 -0.22
N PRO A 197 -50.05 26.93 -0.49
CA PRO A 197 -49.20 25.98 0.24
C PRO A 197 -47.70 26.33 0.23
N GLU A 198 -47.21 27.17 -0.69
CA GLU A 198 -45.82 27.63 -0.68
C GLU A 198 -45.46 28.49 0.53
N PHE A 199 -46.43 29.25 1.02
CA PHE A 199 -46.25 30.06 2.20
C PHE A 199 -46.69 29.36 3.47
N ASP A 200 -47.11 28.09 3.39
CA ASP A 200 -47.56 27.30 4.53
C ASP A 200 -46.43 26.48 5.18
N PRO A 201 -45.86 26.95 6.30
CA PRO A 201 -44.86 26.20 7.05
C PRO A 201 -45.41 24.94 7.72
N CYS A 202 -46.72 24.73 7.79
CA CYS A 202 -47.33 23.51 8.33
C CYS A 202 -47.51 22.42 7.24
N SER A 203 -47.38 22.75 5.95
CA SER A 203 -47.51 21.81 4.82
C SER A 203 -46.14 21.54 4.18
N LEU A 204 -45.35 20.66 4.82
CA LEU A 204 -43.93 20.47 4.50
C LEU A 204 -43.67 19.22 3.67
N GLN A 205 -42.69 19.30 2.77
CA GLN A 205 -42.04 18.16 2.10
C GLN A 205 -40.68 17.90 2.74
N ALA A 206 -40.38 16.62 3.00
CA ALA A 206 -39.06 16.17 3.41
C ALA A 206 -38.21 15.83 2.18
N ARG A 207 -37.02 16.42 2.08
CA ARG A 207 -36.01 16.10 1.06
C ARG A 207 -34.70 15.69 1.74
N PRO A 208 -33.93 14.75 1.17
CA PRO A 208 -32.61 14.40 1.72
C PRO A 208 -31.68 15.62 1.69
N THR A 209 -30.84 15.78 2.72
CA THR A 209 -29.75 16.76 2.67
C THR A 209 -28.73 16.35 1.61
N ASP A 210 -28.12 17.31 0.90
CA ASP A 210 -27.12 17.07 -0.15
C ASP A 210 -26.07 16.02 0.27
N LEU A 211 -26.23 14.82 -0.30
CA LEU A 211 -25.49 13.61 0.08
C LEU A 211 -24.03 13.67 -0.36
N LEU A 212 -23.72 14.44 -1.41
CA LEU A 212 -22.37 14.57 -1.96
C LEU A 212 -21.50 15.45 -1.07
N ARG A 213 -22.08 16.54 -0.53
CA ARG A 213 -21.38 17.40 0.44
C ARG A 213 -21.10 16.67 1.75
N ARG A 214 -22.01 15.80 2.19
CA ARG A 214 -21.83 14.97 3.40
C ARG A 214 -20.66 14.00 3.26
N ARG A 215 -20.45 13.40 2.08
CA ARG A 215 -19.33 12.49 1.81
C ARG A 215 -17.96 13.20 1.81
N GLN A 216 -17.95 14.49 1.49
CA GLN A 216 -16.73 15.31 1.55
C GLN A 216 -16.45 15.79 2.97
N HIS A 217 -17.47 16.21 3.72
CA HIS A 217 -17.30 16.65 5.10
C HIS A 217 -17.05 15.49 6.08
N THR A 218 -17.56 14.28 5.84
CA THR A 218 -17.19 13.10 6.65
C THR A 218 -15.73 12.69 6.45
N LYS A 219 -15.17 12.85 5.24
CA LYS A 219 -13.73 12.65 5.01
C LYS A 219 -12.88 13.69 5.74
N ALA A 220 -13.31 14.95 5.76
CA ALA A 220 -12.64 16.01 6.52
C ALA A 220 -12.77 15.82 8.05
N ALA A 221 -13.93 15.37 8.53
CA ALA A 221 -14.16 15.08 9.95
C ALA A 221 -13.38 13.84 10.43
N LEU A 222 -13.23 12.81 9.59
CA LEU A 222 -12.36 11.65 9.88
C LEU A 222 -10.89 12.05 9.95
N ALA A 223 -10.43 12.97 9.10
CA ALA A 223 -9.08 13.52 9.17
C ALA A 223 -8.87 14.38 10.44
N ALA A 224 -9.85 15.19 10.81
CA ALA A 224 -9.78 16.01 12.03
C ALA A 224 -9.92 15.18 13.32
N ALA A 225 -10.74 14.13 13.32
CA ALA A 225 -10.86 13.19 14.43
C ALA A 225 -9.61 12.31 14.57
N ALA A 226 -8.97 11.92 13.47
CA ALA A 226 -7.67 11.26 13.49
C ALA A 226 -6.58 12.21 14.06
N ALA A 227 -6.60 13.49 13.68
CA ALA A 227 -5.67 14.48 14.22
C ALA A 227 -5.89 14.75 15.73
N LEU A 228 -7.16 14.90 16.17
CA LEU A 228 -7.49 15.09 17.58
C LEU A 228 -7.30 13.82 18.42
N ALA A 229 -7.49 12.63 17.86
CA ALA A 229 -7.16 11.36 18.51
C ALA A 229 -5.64 11.19 18.67
N VAL A 230 -4.85 11.61 17.67
CA VAL A 230 -3.37 11.64 17.77
C VAL A 230 -2.90 12.67 18.81
N CYS A 231 -3.52 13.87 18.86
CA CYS A 231 -3.18 14.88 19.87
C CYS A 231 -3.68 14.52 21.28
N GLY A 232 -4.82 13.84 21.41
CA GLY A 232 -5.38 13.40 22.70
C GLY A 232 -4.67 12.15 23.26
N ALA A 233 -4.27 11.20 22.41
CA ALA A 233 -3.53 10.01 22.82
C ALA A 233 -2.10 10.33 23.30
N LEU A 234 -1.54 11.48 22.89
CA LEU A 234 -0.22 11.95 23.36
C LEU A 234 -0.25 12.59 24.75
N VAL A 235 -1.42 12.97 25.28
CA VAL A 235 -1.53 13.74 26.54
C VAL A 235 -2.15 12.95 27.70
N ALA A 236 -2.89 11.86 27.45
CA ALA A 236 -3.71 11.21 28.48
C ALA A 236 -3.56 9.67 28.61
N LEU A 237 -2.36 9.11 28.38
CA LEU A 237 -2.09 7.70 28.73
C LEU A 237 -1.03 7.59 29.84
N PRO A 238 -1.45 7.38 31.10
CA PRO A 238 -0.61 6.77 32.11
C PRO A 238 -0.55 5.26 31.87
N GLY A 239 0.67 4.77 31.58
CA GLY A 239 1.13 3.39 31.84
C GLY A 239 0.25 2.23 31.32
N GLY A 240 0.51 1.79 30.09
CA GLY A 240 -0.05 0.53 29.61
C GLY A 240 0.46 0.09 28.23
N GLY A 241 1.74 0.35 27.91
CA GLY A 241 2.34 -0.10 26.66
C GLY A 241 3.55 0.74 26.26
N TRP A 242 4.72 0.33 26.74
CA TRP A 242 6.07 0.58 26.21
C TRP A 242 6.26 1.98 25.60
N GLY A 243 6.68 2.95 26.43
CA GLY A 243 6.85 4.38 26.09
C GLY A 243 7.90 4.69 25.02
N PRO A 244 8.46 5.92 24.96
CA PRO A 244 9.57 6.26 24.04
C PRO A 244 10.81 5.35 24.19
N ASP A 245 10.90 4.65 25.32
CA ASP A 245 11.88 3.58 25.65
C ASP A 245 11.25 2.16 25.56
N GLY A 246 10.23 2.02 24.73
CA GLY A 246 9.41 0.83 24.57
C GLY A 246 9.82 -0.10 23.41
N ALA A 247 9.49 -1.40 23.49
CA ALA A 247 9.94 -2.43 22.54
C ALA A 247 9.48 -2.23 21.08
N ALA A 248 8.50 -1.36 20.81
CA ALA A 248 8.17 -0.92 19.46
C ALA A 248 8.89 0.41 19.18
N ALA A 249 10.08 0.29 18.58
CA ALA A 249 10.98 1.40 18.25
C ALA A 249 10.30 2.49 17.39
N PRO A 250 10.79 3.75 17.42
CA PRO A 250 10.26 4.83 16.58
C PRO A 250 10.40 4.50 15.08
N ALA A 251 9.62 5.19 14.23
CA ALA A 251 9.69 5.05 12.77
C ALA A 251 11.16 5.00 12.31
N TYR A 252 11.54 4.13 11.37
CA TYR A 252 12.94 3.86 11.00
C TYR A 252 13.83 5.12 10.94
N ALA A 253 13.35 6.25 10.39
CA ALA A 253 14.09 7.53 10.32
C ALA A 253 14.40 8.23 11.67
N GLN A 254 13.79 7.79 12.77
CA GLN A 254 13.93 8.34 14.12
C GLN A 254 14.72 7.41 15.05
N ASN A 255 14.92 6.15 14.66
CA ASN A 255 15.81 5.25 15.40
C ASN A 255 17.28 5.71 15.22
N PRO A 256 18.03 5.95 16.31
CA PRO A 256 19.43 6.35 16.23
C PRO A 256 20.31 5.38 15.43
N SER A 257 20.07 4.07 15.49
CA SER A 257 20.83 3.08 14.72
C SER A 257 20.56 3.21 13.22
N ALA A 258 19.31 3.42 12.84
CA ALA A 258 18.91 3.63 11.45
C ALA A 258 19.37 4.99 10.90
N ARG A 259 19.41 6.05 11.73
CA ARG A 259 20.05 7.32 11.35
C ARG A 259 21.55 7.16 11.14
N ALA A 260 22.21 6.45 12.05
CA ALA A 260 23.63 6.13 11.92
C ALA A 260 23.92 5.27 10.69
N ALA A 261 23.00 4.38 10.31
CA ALA A 261 23.10 3.55 9.11
C ALA A 261 23.09 4.36 7.81
N LEU A 262 22.56 5.58 7.84
CA LEU A 262 22.49 6.49 6.69
C LEU A 262 23.68 7.44 6.59
N ASP A 263 24.59 7.41 7.57
CA ASP A 263 25.77 8.27 7.59
C ASP A 263 26.95 7.60 6.87
N PRO A 264 27.41 8.11 5.71
CA PRO A 264 28.55 7.53 5.00
C PRO A 264 29.86 7.57 5.81
N ALA A 265 29.98 8.45 6.81
CA ALA A 265 31.14 8.51 7.69
C ALA A 265 31.20 7.32 8.67
N ARG A 266 30.06 6.67 8.91
CA ARG A 266 29.93 5.51 9.82
C ARG A 266 30.04 4.16 9.13
N LEU A 267 30.19 4.12 7.81
CA LEU A 267 30.41 2.88 7.07
C LEU A 267 31.58 2.09 7.65
N THR A 268 31.35 0.81 7.91
CA THR A 268 32.41 -0.07 8.39
C THR A 268 33.40 -0.33 7.26
N ARG A 269 34.69 -0.08 7.51
CA ARG A 269 35.77 -0.34 6.56
C ARG A 269 36.73 -1.35 7.17
N ILE A 270 36.88 -2.50 6.52
CA ILE A 270 37.76 -3.56 6.98
C ILE A 270 39.18 -3.32 6.48
N SER A 271 40.16 -3.61 7.34
CA SER A 271 41.57 -3.54 6.98
C SER A 271 41.89 -4.45 5.79
N PRO A 272 42.68 -4.00 4.79
CA PRO A 272 43.14 -4.83 3.67
C PRO A 272 43.85 -6.13 4.07
N ALA A 273 44.37 -6.20 5.29
CA ALA A 273 45.05 -7.38 5.81
C ALA A 273 44.17 -8.29 6.70
N ALA A 274 42.93 -7.90 7.01
CA ALA A 274 42.10 -8.62 8.00
C ALA A 274 41.86 -10.09 7.65
N TRP A 275 41.66 -10.39 6.36
CA TRP A 275 41.44 -11.75 5.87
C TRP A 275 42.65 -12.67 6.09
N ARG A 276 43.88 -12.14 6.18
CA ARG A 276 45.11 -12.94 6.29
C ARG A 276 45.22 -13.68 7.62
N THR A 277 44.62 -13.14 8.67
CA THR A 277 44.66 -13.70 10.03
C THR A 277 43.29 -14.17 10.50
N SER A 278 42.25 -14.01 9.67
CA SER A 278 40.90 -14.41 10.02
C SER A 278 40.75 -15.93 9.92
N ALA A 279 40.06 -16.52 10.89
CA ALA A 279 39.63 -17.92 10.80
C ALA A 279 38.45 -18.11 9.81
N ARG A 280 37.83 -17.01 9.36
CA ARG A 280 36.70 -17.01 8.41
C ARG A 280 37.10 -16.36 7.09
N LEU A 281 36.68 -16.98 6.00
CA LEU A 281 36.84 -16.48 4.64
C LEU A 281 35.46 -16.19 4.05
N ASP A 282 34.86 -15.09 4.50
CA ASP A 282 33.53 -14.64 4.09
C ASP A 282 33.54 -13.12 3.79
N PHE A 283 32.38 -12.54 3.49
CA PHE A 283 32.28 -11.10 3.17
C PHE A 283 32.64 -10.18 4.34
N SER A 284 32.62 -10.66 5.60
CA SER A 284 32.93 -9.83 6.77
C SER A 284 34.40 -9.40 6.84
N VAL A 285 35.28 -10.05 6.08
CA VAL A 285 36.72 -9.75 6.03
C VAL A 285 37.16 -9.10 4.72
N TRP A 286 36.21 -8.72 3.86
CA TRP A 286 36.49 -8.03 2.61
C TRP A 286 36.79 -6.54 2.84
N PRO A 287 37.94 -6.01 2.39
CA PRO A 287 38.23 -4.59 2.46
C PRO A 287 37.41 -3.80 1.44
N ALA A 288 37.20 -2.51 1.73
CA ALA A 288 36.64 -1.57 0.76
C ALA A 288 37.63 -1.35 -0.40
N ARG A 289 37.17 -1.49 -1.64
CA ARG A 289 37.97 -1.26 -2.87
C ARG A 289 37.25 -0.37 -3.87
N GLY A 290 38.00 0.19 -4.82
CA GLY A 290 37.48 1.13 -5.83
C GLY A 290 37.80 2.59 -5.53
N ASP A 291 37.80 3.37 -6.60
CA ASP A 291 38.23 4.77 -6.65
C ASP A 291 37.22 5.75 -6.03
N LEU A 292 35.95 5.35 -5.87
CA LEU A 292 34.88 6.17 -5.30
C LEU A 292 34.56 5.83 -3.84
N THR A 293 35.42 5.06 -3.16
CA THR A 293 35.26 4.73 -1.72
C THR A 293 35.32 5.93 -0.78
N GLY A 294 35.87 7.05 -1.26
CA GLY A 294 35.88 8.35 -0.57
C GLY A 294 34.73 9.30 -0.95
N ASP A 295 33.95 8.99 -1.99
CA ASP A 295 32.86 9.86 -2.45
C ASP A 295 31.67 9.80 -1.49
N SER A 296 31.68 10.71 -0.53
CA SER A 296 30.64 10.81 0.49
C SER A 296 29.27 11.17 -0.09
N ALA A 297 29.20 11.80 -1.27
CA ALA A 297 27.93 12.14 -1.90
C ALA A 297 27.29 10.91 -2.54
N LEU A 298 28.07 10.12 -3.28
CA LEU A 298 27.63 8.82 -3.84
C LEU A 298 27.21 7.86 -2.73
N LEU A 299 28.05 7.70 -1.70
CA LEU A 299 27.76 6.78 -0.59
C LEU A 299 26.50 7.18 0.18
N ARG A 300 26.28 8.48 0.40
CA ARG A 300 25.03 8.99 1.01
C ARG A 300 23.81 8.67 0.15
N ARG A 301 23.91 8.83 -1.18
CA ARG A 301 22.82 8.46 -2.11
C ARG A 301 22.52 6.97 -2.05
N ALA A 302 23.53 6.12 -2.13
CA ALA A 302 23.38 4.67 -2.05
C ALA A 302 22.66 4.23 -0.76
N LEU A 303 23.07 4.77 0.39
CA LEU A 303 22.43 4.50 1.69
C LEU A 303 21.00 5.03 1.75
N ALA A 304 20.74 6.23 1.24
CA ALA A 304 19.40 6.80 1.19
C ALA A 304 18.44 5.97 0.31
N VAL A 305 18.90 5.54 -0.87
CA VAL A 305 18.14 4.68 -1.78
C VAL A 305 17.90 3.32 -1.17
N TRP A 306 18.89 2.73 -0.49
CA TRP A 306 18.67 1.47 0.24
C TRP A 306 17.60 1.63 1.30
N ALA A 307 17.66 2.66 2.14
CA ALA A 307 16.66 2.82 3.19
C ALA A 307 15.25 3.10 2.64
N ARG A 308 15.15 3.89 1.55
CA ARG A 308 13.88 4.32 0.95
C ARG A 308 14.05 4.48 -0.57
N PRO A 309 13.89 3.40 -1.36
CA PRO A 309 14.02 3.50 -2.81
C PRO A 309 12.88 4.35 -3.38
N GLY A 310 13.23 5.29 -4.26
CA GLY A 310 12.24 6.09 -4.99
C GLY A 310 11.54 5.27 -6.07
N GLY A 311 10.39 5.74 -6.57
CA GLY A 311 9.59 5.01 -7.57
C GLY A 311 10.28 4.79 -8.92
N SER A 312 11.36 5.51 -9.21
CA SER A 312 12.19 5.35 -10.41
C SER A 312 13.37 4.38 -10.23
N VAL A 313 13.59 3.86 -9.01
CA VAL A 313 14.67 2.92 -8.72
C VAL A 313 14.20 1.50 -9.00
N ARG A 314 14.94 0.77 -9.84
CA ARG A 314 14.66 -0.66 -10.06
C ARG A 314 15.15 -1.44 -8.86
N VAL A 315 14.25 -2.06 -8.11
CA VAL A 315 14.59 -2.91 -6.97
C VAL A 315 14.49 -4.38 -7.37
N THR A 316 15.55 -5.14 -7.16
CA THR A 316 15.54 -6.61 -7.31
C THR A 316 16.07 -7.28 -6.05
N ALA A 317 15.58 -8.48 -5.76
CA ALA A 317 16.04 -9.25 -4.60
C ALA A 317 16.09 -10.73 -4.94
N THR A 318 17.18 -11.40 -4.59
CA THR A 318 17.26 -12.85 -4.55
C THR A 318 16.06 -13.40 -3.73
N PRO A 319 15.39 -14.49 -4.15
CA PRO A 319 14.23 -15.02 -3.44
C PRO A 319 14.45 -15.20 -1.93
N GLY A 320 13.50 -14.73 -1.12
CA GLY A 320 13.57 -14.77 0.34
C GLY A 320 14.53 -13.77 1.00
N THR A 321 15.05 -12.79 0.26
CA THR A 321 15.87 -11.71 0.81
C THR A 321 14.98 -10.55 1.23
N ALA A 322 15.14 -10.08 2.47
CA ALA A 322 14.49 -8.84 2.90
C ALA A 322 15.02 -7.65 2.07
N SER A 323 14.14 -6.72 1.70
CA SER A 323 14.48 -5.49 0.96
C SER A 323 14.41 -4.21 1.83
N GLY A 324 14.17 -4.35 3.14
CA GLY A 324 14.13 -3.23 4.07
C GLY A 324 15.47 -2.51 4.22
N GLY A 325 15.47 -1.32 4.81
CA GLY A 325 16.69 -0.54 5.07
C GLY A 325 17.71 -1.26 5.96
N PRO A 326 18.97 -0.78 6.00
CA PRO A 326 20.02 -1.38 6.83
C PRO A 326 19.71 -1.28 8.34
N ALA A 327 19.98 -2.32 9.12
CA ALA A 327 19.71 -2.30 10.57
C ALA A 327 20.68 -1.40 11.36
N GLY A 328 21.87 -1.16 10.80
CA GLY A 328 22.94 -0.33 11.34
C GLY A 328 23.95 0.03 10.24
N PRO A 329 25.05 0.72 10.55
CA PRO A 329 26.06 1.10 9.55
C PRO A 329 26.63 -0.11 8.82
N PRO A 330 26.37 -0.25 7.50
CA PRO A 330 26.84 -1.40 6.75
C PRO A 330 28.34 -1.30 6.48
N GLN A 331 28.95 -2.44 6.15
CA GLN A 331 30.32 -2.52 5.66
C GLN A 331 30.37 -2.12 4.19
N LEU A 332 31.35 -1.29 3.82
CA LEU A 332 31.64 -0.94 2.44
C LEU A 332 32.58 -2.00 1.84
N LEU A 333 32.14 -2.68 0.79
CA LEU A 333 32.96 -3.64 0.04
C LEU A 333 33.56 -3.02 -1.21
N TYR A 334 32.79 -2.18 -1.90
CA TYR A 334 33.24 -1.53 -3.12
C TYR A 334 32.51 -0.22 -3.39
N ALA A 335 33.22 0.75 -3.94
CA ALA A 335 32.62 1.91 -4.60
C ALA A 335 33.54 2.37 -5.73
N GLY A 336 33.05 2.36 -6.96
CA GLY A 336 33.86 2.73 -8.11
C GLY A 336 33.11 2.73 -9.43
N ASP A 337 33.83 3.13 -10.46
CA ASP A 337 33.34 3.14 -11.83
C ASP A 337 33.42 1.75 -12.49
N VAL A 338 32.29 1.29 -13.00
CA VAL A 338 32.19 0.01 -13.74
C VAL A 338 31.42 0.25 -15.02
N ASP A 339 32.11 0.11 -16.15
CA ASP A 339 31.59 0.45 -17.47
C ASP A 339 30.95 1.86 -17.48
N ASN A 340 29.64 1.98 -17.69
CA ASN A 340 28.91 3.27 -17.74
C ASN A 340 28.16 3.61 -16.44
N ALA A 341 28.46 2.95 -15.32
CA ALA A 341 27.78 3.16 -14.04
C ALA A 341 28.75 3.44 -12.88
N HIS A 342 28.28 4.20 -11.89
CA HIS A 342 28.84 4.22 -10.55
C HIS A 342 28.21 3.07 -9.75
N VAL A 343 29.03 2.19 -9.18
CA VAL A 343 28.56 1.01 -8.44
C VAL A 343 29.05 1.07 -6.99
N VAL A 344 28.16 0.80 -6.04
CA VAL A 344 28.45 0.67 -4.61
C VAL A 344 27.97 -0.70 -4.12
N ILE A 345 28.84 -1.44 -3.46
CA ILE A 345 28.54 -2.73 -2.82
C ILE A 345 28.67 -2.60 -1.31
N LEU A 346 27.61 -2.96 -0.60
CA LEU A 346 27.50 -2.90 0.84
C LEU A 346 27.14 -4.27 1.41
N TYR A 347 27.54 -4.53 2.65
CA TYR A 347 27.22 -5.74 3.40
C TYR A 347 26.73 -5.38 4.81
N ASP A 348 25.56 -5.86 5.22
CA ASP A 348 25.00 -5.60 6.56
C ASP A 348 25.19 -6.75 7.57
N GLY A 349 25.96 -7.78 7.20
CA GLY A 349 26.13 -8.98 8.02
C GLY A 349 25.18 -10.13 7.67
N LEU A 350 24.17 -9.89 6.82
CA LEU A 350 23.21 -10.92 6.37
C LEU A 350 23.08 -10.97 4.85
N ARG A 351 23.14 -9.81 4.19
CA ARG A 351 22.91 -9.65 2.75
C ARG A 351 23.88 -8.67 2.12
N ILE A 352 24.15 -8.89 0.84
CA ILE A 352 24.83 -7.94 -0.04
C ILE A 352 23.80 -7.02 -0.67
N VAL A 353 24.14 -5.73 -0.73
CA VAL A 353 23.35 -4.72 -1.43
C VAL A 353 24.22 -4.04 -2.46
N ARG A 354 23.76 -4.07 -3.71
CA ARG A 354 24.37 -3.37 -4.83
C ARG A 354 23.51 -2.19 -5.21
N TYR A 355 24.07 -0.99 -5.11
CA TYR A 355 23.52 0.21 -5.71
C TYR A 355 24.28 0.52 -7.00
N ALA A 356 23.58 0.84 -8.08
CA ALA A 356 24.19 1.32 -9.31
C ALA A 356 23.40 2.45 -9.94
N GLU A 357 24.09 3.52 -10.36
CA GLU A 357 23.52 4.64 -11.10
C GLU A 357 24.33 4.93 -12.38
N PRO A 358 23.70 5.32 -13.49
CA PRO A 358 24.45 5.75 -14.67
C PRO A 358 25.39 6.92 -14.38
N LYS A 359 26.51 7.00 -15.10
CA LYS A 359 27.41 8.17 -14.99
C LYS A 359 26.69 9.43 -15.46
N GLY A 360 26.70 10.46 -14.61
CA GLY A 360 26.09 11.76 -14.91
C GLY A 360 24.56 11.84 -14.77
N SER A 361 23.87 10.77 -14.34
CA SER A 361 22.43 10.79 -14.09
C SER A 361 22.01 9.78 -13.03
N THR A 362 21.06 10.15 -12.16
CA THR A 362 20.45 9.20 -11.21
C THR A 362 19.21 8.50 -11.80
N ALA A 363 18.79 8.86 -13.01
CA ALA A 363 17.70 8.20 -13.71
C ALA A 363 18.12 6.80 -14.15
N GLY A 364 17.33 5.77 -13.82
CA GLY A 364 17.67 4.38 -14.09
C GLY A 364 18.54 3.71 -13.03
N ALA A 365 18.65 4.31 -11.83
CA ALA A 365 19.33 3.68 -10.70
C ALA A 365 18.70 2.32 -10.34
N ALA A 366 19.55 1.37 -9.96
CA ALA A 366 19.17 0.03 -9.54
C ALA A 366 19.65 -0.25 -8.12
N LEU A 367 18.84 -1.01 -7.38
CA LEU A 367 19.14 -1.49 -6.05
C LEU A 367 18.85 -2.99 -6.02
N ASP A 368 19.90 -3.79 -5.90
CA ASP A 368 19.82 -5.23 -5.95
C ASP A 368 20.22 -5.82 -4.59
N PHE A 369 19.44 -6.78 -4.09
CA PHE A 369 19.66 -7.45 -2.80
C PHE A 369 20.01 -8.92 -3.02
N ALA A 370 21.12 -9.37 -2.45
CA ALA A 370 21.48 -10.79 -2.43
C ALA A 370 21.64 -11.32 -1.01
N ARG A 371 20.96 -12.43 -0.76
CA ARG A 371 21.13 -13.21 0.46
C ARG A 371 22.48 -13.95 0.41
N VAL A 372 23.23 -13.89 1.53
CA VAL A 372 24.59 -14.49 1.63
C VAL A 372 24.83 -15.14 2.99
N ASP A 373 23.78 -15.51 3.71
CA ASP A 373 23.92 -16.17 5.01
C ASP A 373 24.68 -17.49 4.88
N GLY A 374 25.70 -17.65 5.72
CA GLY A 374 26.57 -18.82 5.72
C GLY A 374 27.45 -18.94 4.47
N ALA A 375 27.60 -17.89 3.65
CA ALA A 375 28.56 -17.86 2.55
C ALA A 375 29.99 -17.94 3.08
N ALA A 376 30.80 -18.85 2.56
CA ALA A 376 32.21 -18.95 2.89
C ALA A 376 33.04 -19.51 1.71
N GLY A 377 34.34 -19.26 1.72
CA GLY A 377 35.28 -19.80 0.75
C GLY A 377 34.88 -19.47 -0.69
N ALA A 378 34.55 -20.50 -1.48
CA ALA A 378 34.16 -20.38 -2.89
C ALA A 378 32.86 -19.58 -3.10
N GLU A 379 31.89 -19.69 -2.19
CA GLU A 379 30.60 -18.99 -2.29
C GLU A 379 30.72 -17.51 -1.93
N ALA A 380 31.76 -17.16 -1.18
CA ALA A 380 32.14 -15.79 -0.86
C ALA A 380 33.36 -15.34 -1.67
N ALA A 381 33.57 -15.90 -2.88
CA ALA A 381 34.73 -15.60 -3.70
C ALA A 381 34.52 -14.49 -4.74
N ALA A 382 33.27 -14.16 -5.10
CA ALA A 382 32.96 -13.13 -6.08
C ALA A 382 31.57 -12.50 -5.89
N LEU A 383 31.44 -11.25 -6.34
CA LEU A 383 30.19 -10.50 -6.46
C LEU A 383 30.10 -9.86 -7.82
N VAL A 384 28.91 -9.85 -8.42
CA VAL A 384 28.68 -9.15 -9.69
C VAL A 384 28.65 -7.65 -9.46
N LEU A 385 29.46 -6.92 -10.21
CA LEU A 385 29.51 -5.46 -10.22
C LEU A 385 28.61 -4.87 -11.28
N ASP A 386 28.61 -5.44 -12.49
CA ASP A 386 27.74 -4.97 -13.57
C ASP A 386 27.47 -6.09 -14.58
N ARG A 387 26.32 -5.96 -15.26
CA ARG A 387 25.99 -6.73 -16.46
C ARG A 387 25.56 -5.78 -17.57
N SER A 388 26.42 -5.62 -18.57
CA SER A 388 26.20 -4.74 -19.72
C SER A 388 26.69 -5.41 -21.01
N ASP A 389 25.98 -5.18 -22.10
CA ASP A 389 26.33 -5.66 -23.46
C ASP A 389 26.64 -7.16 -23.55
N GLY A 390 25.91 -7.98 -22.78
CA GLY A 390 26.10 -9.44 -22.73
C GLY A 390 27.31 -9.90 -21.91
N ASN A 391 28.03 -8.97 -21.28
CA ASN A 391 29.16 -9.26 -20.40
C ASN A 391 28.79 -9.06 -18.93
N VAL A 392 29.61 -9.64 -18.07
CA VAL A 392 29.56 -9.49 -16.61
C VAL A 392 30.97 -9.20 -16.09
N ARG A 393 31.05 -8.32 -15.09
CA ARG A 393 32.28 -8.05 -14.33
C ARG A 393 32.06 -8.39 -12.87
N TYR A 394 33.11 -8.90 -12.23
CA TYR A 394 33.06 -9.33 -10.85
C TYR A 394 34.04 -8.55 -9.98
N LEU A 395 33.65 -8.35 -8.73
CA LEU A 395 34.54 -8.06 -7.63
C LEU A 395 34.92 -9.39 -6.96
N THR A 396 36.20 -9.73 -6.92
CA THR A 396 36.70 -10.97 -6.33
C THR A 396 37.08 -10.80 -4.86
N ALA A 397 37.13 -11.89 -4.12
CA ALA A 397 37.62 -11.90 -2.75
C ALA A 397 39.10 -11.46 -2.67
N PRO A 398 39.56 -10.89 -1.54
CA PRO A 398 40.92 -10.40 -1.40
C PRO A 398 42.02 -11.48 -1.43
N TRP A 399 41.66 -12.76 -1.23
CA TRP A 399 42.57 -13.92 -1.35
C TRP A 399 42.64 -14.50 -2.78
N VAL A 400 41.88 -13.96 -3.73
CA VAL A 400 41.93 -14.38 -5.14
C VAL A 400 43.15 -13.77 -5.81
N ARG A 401 43.91 -14.59 -6.54
CA ARG A 401 45.14 -14.21 -7.25
C ARG A 401 44.97 -14.16 -8.74
N GLN A 402 44.14 -15.04 -9.30
CA GLN A 402 43.92 -15.16 -10.73
C GLN A 402 42.44 -15.37 -11.02
N ALA A 403 42.00 -14.83 -12.14
CA ALA A 403 40.68 -15.05 -12.69
C ALA A 403 40.83 -15.47 -14.15
N ALA A 404 39.98 -16.40 -14.61
CA ALA A 404 39.98 -16.86 -15.99
C ALA A 404 38.55 -17.17 -16.46
N ALA A 405 38.34 -17.03 -17.77
CA ALA A 405 37.12 -17.45 -18.44
C ALA A 405 37.24 -18.92 -18.85
N ARG A 406 36.28 -19.76 -18.49
CA ARG A 406 36.23 -21.16 -18.93
C ARG A 406 34.90 -21.43 -19.61
N ASP A 407 34.90 -22.09 -20.77
CA ASP A 407 33.68 -22.62 -21.38
C ASP A 407 33.48 -24.07 -20.91
N LEU A 408 32.42 -24.34 -20.14
CA LEU A 408 32.12 -25.67 -19.63
C LEU A 408 31.84 -26.68 -20.74
N LEU A 409 31.33 -26.25 -21.91
CA LEU A 409 31.10 -27.16 -23.04
C LEU A 409 32.40 -27.62 -23.69
N ARG A 410 33.52 -26.95 -23.38
CA ARG A 410 34.84 -27.23 -23.95
C ARG A 410 35.85 -27.43 -22.82
N PRO A 411 35.70 -28.48 -22.00
CA PRO A 411 36.45 -28.63 -20.75
C PRO A 411 37.96 -28.77 -20.95
N ALA A 412 38.41 -29.25 -22.12
CA ALA A 412 39.82 -29.38 -22.48
C ALA A 412 40.43 -28.09 -23.07
N SER A 413 39.62 -27.07 -23.38
CA SER A 413 40.13 -25.81 -23.90
C SER A 413 40.85 -25.01 -22.81
N ALA A 414 41.91 -24.30 -23.20
CA ALA A 414 42.58 -23.35 -22.32
C ALA A 414 41.58 -22.31 -21.79
N ALA A 415 41.76 -21.87 -20.55
CA ALA A 415 40.96 -20.81 -19.95
C ALA A 415 41.70 -19.47 -20.12
N PRO A 416 41.23 -18.54 -20.99
CA PRO A 416 41.86 -17.25 -21.14
C PRO A 416 41.85 -16.49 -19.80
N ALA A 417 43.01 -15.94 -19.43
CA ALA A 417 43.12 -15.13 -18.22
C ALA A 417 42.27 -13.85 -18.36
N LEU A 418 41.53 -13.54 -17.30
CA LEU A 418 40.83 -12.27 -17.15
C LEU A 418 41.75 -11.31 -16.41
N ALA A 419 41.90 -10.10 -16.94
CA ALA A 419 42.63 -9.05 -16.23
C ALA A 419 42.00 -8.83 -14.84
N LEU A 420 42.84 -8.69 -13.81
CA LEU A 420 42.41 -8.38 -12.46
C LEU A 420 43.03 -7.05 -12.04
N ARG A 421 42.19 -6.03 -11.80
CA ARG A 421 42.63 -4.70 -11.36
C ARG A 421 41.90 -4.35 -10.07
N ASP A 422 42.63 -4.24 -8.97
CA ASP A 422 42.06 -3.96 -7.64
C ASP A 422 40.91 -4.90 -7.24
N GLY A 423 41.02 -6.19 -7.63
CA GLY A 423 40.00 -7.21 -7.39
C GLY A 423 38.82 -7.18 -8.37
N VAL A 424 38.83 -6.29 -9.37
CA VAL A 424 37.82 -6.25 -10.43
C VAL A 424 38.28 -7.03 -11.64
N THR A 425 37.44 -7.93 -12.15
CA THR A 425 37.74 -8.71 -13.36
C THR A 425 37.55 -7.89 -14.63
N GLY A 426 38.27 -8.28 -15.69
CA GLY A 426 37.88 -7.99 -17.06
C GLY A 426 36.48 -8.55 -17.39
N PRO A 427 35.87 -8.11 -18.49
CA PRO A 427 34.55 -8.57 -18.89
C PRO A 427 34.58 -10.07 -19.24
N LEU A 428 33.58 -10.79 -18.76
CA LEU A 428 33.29 -12.18 -19.11
C LEU A 428 31.95 -12.24 -19.85
N ALA A 429 31.87 -12.91 -20.98
CA ALA A 429 30.58 -13.10 -21.66
C ALA A 429 29.64 -13.94 -20.77
N SER A 430 28.54 -13.33 -20.31
CA SER A 430 27.62 -13.93 -19.35
C SER A 430 26.64 -14.89 -20.05
N PRO A 431 26.48 -16.14 -19.55
CA PRO A 431 25.41 -17.00 -20.02
C PRO A 431 24.01 -16.52 -19.57
N ALA A 432 23.90 -15.74 -18.48
CA ALA A 432 22.62 -15.35 -17.89
C ALA A 432 21.74 -14.49 -18.80
N SER A 433 22.35 -13.65 -19.64
CA SER A 433 21.67 -12.75 -20.58
C SER A 433 21.48 -13.34 -21.99
N ARG A 434 22.01 -14.55 -22.25
CA ARG A 434 21.94 -15.17 -23.57
C ARG A 434 20.58 -15.84 -23.80
N ALA A 435 19.93 -15.45 -24.90
CA ALA A 435 18.76 -16.12 -25.47
C ALA A 435 19.18 -17.04 -26.64
N GLY A 436 18.43 -18.11 -26.87
CA GLY A 436 18.66 -19.05 -27.98
C GLY A 436 19.36 -20.34 -27.58
N ALA A 437 19.87 -21.08 -28.58
CA ALA A 437 20.51 -22.38 -28.38
C ALA A 437 21.80 -22.24 -27.54
N CYS A 438 22.02 -23.19 -26.63
CA CYS A 438 23.22 -23.23 -25.81
C CYS A 438 24.40 -23.80 -26.61
N THR A 439 25.27 -22.93 -27.10
CA THR A 439 26.49 -23.29 -27.85
C THR A 439 27.77 -23.09 -27.05
N SER A 440 27.70 -22.37 -25.94
CA SER A 440 28.76 -22.22 -24.94
C SER A 440 28.16 -21.89 -23.58
N TRP A 441 28.89 -22.18 -22.52
CA TRP A 441 28.51 -21.84 -21.15
C TRP A 441 29.74 -21.38 -20.39
N ASN A 442 29.94 -20.06 -20.40
CA ASN A 442 31.11 -19.46 -19.76
C ASN A 442 30.91 -19.37 -18.25
N VAL A 443 31.94 -19.78 -17.53
CA VAL A 443 32.04 -19.71 -16.07
C VAL A 443 33.30 -18.95 -15.66
N LEU A 444 33.23 -18.34 -14.48
CA LEU A 444 34.35 -17.66 -13.86
C LEU A 444 35.17 -18.67 -13.08
N GLN A 445 36.42 -18.91 -13.50
CA GLN A 445 37.37 -19.70 -12.73
C GLN A 445 38.22 -18.76 -11.88
N LEU A 446 38.25 -18.99 -10.57
CA LEU A 446 39.05 -18.20 -9.63
C LEU A 446 40.07 -19.10 -8.93
N THR A 447 41.31 -18.65 -8.92
CA THR A 447 42.40 -19.32 -8.20
C THR A 447 42.93 -18.39 -7.13
N GLY A 448 43.03 -18.91 -5.91
CA GLY A 448 43.53 -18.18 -4.74
C GLY A 448 44.32 -19.08 -3.80
N ASP A 449 44.58 -18.57 -2.61
CA ASP A 449 45.42 -19.25 -1.61
C ASP A 449 44.80 -20.59 -1.11
N HIS A 450 43.50 -20.80 -1.34
CA HIS A 450 42.73 -21.98 -0.89
C HIS A 450 42.28 -22.92 -2.01
N GLY A 451 42.85 -22.78 -3.21
CA GLY A 451 42.56 -23.64 -4.35
C GLY A 451 41.93 -22.91 -5.52
N THR A 452 41.30 -23.69 -6.41
CA THR A 452 40.62 -23.17 -7.59
C THR A 452 39.17 -23.61 -7.57
N GLN A 453 38.27 -22.64 -7.73
CA GLN A 453 36.83 -22.88 -7.83
C GLN A 453 36.28 -22.33 -9.16
N VAL A 454 35.12 -22.85 -9.55
CA VAL A 454 34.39 -22.42 -10.74
C VAL A 454 33.02 -21.92 -10.34
N LEU A 455 32.67 -20.72 -10.82
CA LEU A 455 31.44 -20.02 -10.48
C LEU A 455 30.61 -19.74 -11.74
N ALA A 456 29.33 -20.07 -11.70
CA ALA A 456 28.39 -19.87 -12.81
C ALA A 456 27.50 -18.64 -12.58
N ASP A 457 27.37 -17.80 -13.61
CA ASP A 457 26.40 -16.72 -13.60
C ASP A 457 24.99 -17.26 -13.89
N LEU A 458 24.16 -17.35 -12.85
CA LEU A 458 22.75 -17.73 -12.94
C LEU A 458 21.79 -16.53 -12.84
N GLY A 459 22.30 -15.30 -13.01
CA GLY A 459 21.52 -14.06 -13.00
C GLY A 459 21.40 -13.36 -11.65
N GLU A 460 21.96 -13.92 -10.58
CA GLU A 460 21.97 -13.35 -9.22
C GLU A 460 23.21 -12.51 -8.95
N LEU A 461 23.26 -11.69 -7.89
CA LEU A 461 24.48 -10.91 -7.57
C LEU A 461 25.66 -11.80 -7.16
N VAL A 462 25.39 -12.94 -6.54
CA VAL A 462 26.41 -13.94 -6.16
C VAL A 462 26.35 -15.07 -7.17
N PRO A 463 27.43 -15.37 -7.90
CA PRO A 463 27.45 -16.49 -8.83
C PRO A 463 27.43 -17.82 -8.07
N ALA A 464 26.84 -18.86 -8.66
CA ALA A 464 26.69 -20.16 -8.03
C ALA A 464 28.00 -20.96 -8.09
N HIS A 465 28.42 -21.54 -6.97
CA HIS A 465 29.59 -22.43 -6.92
C HIS A 465 29.29 -23.79 -7.55
N LEU A 466 30.13 -24.23 -8.49
CA LEU A 466 30.00 -25.53 -9.12
C LEU A 466 30.90 -26.56 -8.45
N THR A 467 30.31 -27.69 -8.07
CA THR A 467 30.99 -28.83 -7.46
C THR A 467 30.66 -30.13 -8.17
N THR A 468 31.42 -31.18 -7.86
CA THR A 468 31.20 -32.54 -8.36
C THR A 468 31.29 -33.57 -7.23
N GLY A 469 30.83 -34.80 -7.48
CA GLY A 469 31.00 -35.91 -6.55
C GLY A 469 29.82 -36.10 -5.60
N ARG A 470 30.02 -36.89 -4.54
CA ARG A 470 28.91 -37.30 -3.65
C ARG A 470 28.33 -36.10 -2.91
N PRO A 471 27.00 -36.02 -2.71
CA PRO A 471 26.37 -34.90 -2.01
C PRO A 471 26.86 -34.67 -0.58
N THR A 472 27.36 -35.71 0.08
CA THR A 472 27.91 -35.65 1.45
C THR A 472 29.35 -35.17 1.50
N ALA A 473 30.07 -35.17 0.38
CA ALA A 473 31.47 -34.79 0.27
C ALA A 473 31.72 -34.20 -1.14
N PRO A 474 31.16 -33.01 -1.45
CA PRO A 474 31.36 -32.38 -2.74
C PRO A 474 32.82 -31.97 -2.93
N GLU A 475 33.31 -32.09 -4.16
CA GLU A 475 34.64 -31.74 -4.61
C GLU A 475 34.60 -30.54 -5.57
N GLU A 476 35.73 -29.83 -5.71
CA GLU A 476 35.83 -28.69 -6.60
C GLU A 476 35.74 -29.09 -8.09
N ALA A 477 34.85 -28.45 -8.84
CA ALA A 477 34.65 -28.73 -10.26
C ALA A 477 35.80 -28.22 -11.16
N ALA A 478 36.74 -27.45 -10.62
CA ALA A 478 37.80 -26.81 -11.40
C ALA A 478 38.82 -27.78 -12.01
N GLY A 479 38.93 -28.99 -11.46
CA GLY A 479 39.85 -30.01 -11.95
C GLY A 479 39.42 -30.58 -13.31
N ALA A 480 40.37 -31.17 -14.04
CA ALA A 480 40.10 -31.73 -15.38
C ALA A 480 39.05 -32.86 -15.37
N ALA A 481 38.89 -33.59 -14.25
CA ALA A 481 37.79 -34.54 -14.07
C ALA A 481 36.45 -33.80 -13.90
N GLY A 482 36.34 -32.90 -12.93
CA GLY A 482 35.11 -32.15 -12.67
C GLY A 482 34.62 -31.34 -13.87
N LEU A 483 35.52 -30.71 -14.64
CA LEU A 483 35.16 -30.01 -15.88
C LEU A 483 34.59 -30.97 -16.93
N ARG A 484 35.14 -32.18 -17.07
CA ARG A 484 34.61 -33.21 -17.99
C ARG A 484 33.24 -33.71 -17.53
N ASP A 485 33.06 -33.89 -16.23
CA ASP A 485 31.79 -34.33 -15.65
C ASP A 485 30.69 -33.29 -15.86
N TRP A 486 31.03 -32.00 -15.80
CA TRP A 486 30.08 -30.90 -16.04
C TRP A 486 29.71 -30.67 -17.50
N ALA A 487 30.62 -30.96 -18.44
CA ALA A 487 30.47 -30.56 -19.85
C ALA A 487 29.13 -30.99 -20.50
N PRO A 488 28.64 -32.24 -20.32
CA PRO A 488 27.38 -32.69 -20.92
C PRO A 488 26.14 -32.04 -20.31
N TYR A 489 26.26 -31.40 -19.14
CA TYR A 489 25.15 -30.85 -18.36
C TYR A 489 25.21 -29.33 -18.22
N ALA A 490 26.25 -28.68 -18.76
CA ALA A 490 26.46 -27.23 -18.63
C ALA A 490 25.23 -26.42 -19.07
N CYS A 491 24.54 -26.84 -20.14
CA CYS A 491 23.35 -26.14 -20.63
C CYS A 491 22.12 -26.30 -19.73
N SER A 492 22.04 -27.34 -18.90
CA SER A 492 20.91 -27.54 -17.99
C SER A 492 20.89 -26.54 -16.83
N LEU A 493 22.04 -25.90 -16.54
CA LEU A 493 22.14 -24.75 -15.64
C LEU A 493 21.21 -23.58 -16.06
N GLY A 494 20.83 -23.49 -17.34
CA GLY A 494 19.84 -22.52 -17.82
C GLY A 494 18.49 -22.63 -17.11
N GLY A 495 18.08 -23.84 -16.70
CA GLY A 495 16.85 -24.09 -15.96
C GLY A 495 16.88 -23.68 -14.48
N MET A 496 18.02 -23.20 -13.98
CA MET A 496 18.24 -22.85 -12.57
C MET A 496 18.41 -21.34 -12.34
N ARG A 497 18.18 -20.51 -13.37
CA ARG A 497 18.39 -19.05 -13.32
C ARG A 497 17.38 -18.34 -12.43
N GLY A 498 17.86 -17.32 -11.69
CA GLY A 498 17.02 -16.42 -10.91
C GLY A 498 16.31 -17.08 -9.70
N GLN A 499 16.85 -18.20 -9.20
CA GLN A 499 16.25 -18.98 -8.11
C GLN A 499 17.00 -18.80 -6.77
N GLY A 500 17.94 -17.86 -6.68
CA GLY A 500 18.80 -17.73 -5.50
C GLY A 500 19.68 -18.94 -5.22
N VAL A 501 20.25 -19.53 -6.27
CA VAL A 501 21.15 -20.68 -6.19
C VAL A 501 22.49 -20.26 -5.59
N ARG A 502 22.89 -20.95 -4.53
CA ARG A 502 24.17 -20.80 -3.84
C ARG A 502 25.24 -21.69 -4.47
N SER A 503 24.90 -22.94 -4.72
CA SER A 503 25.80 -23.92 -5.34
C SER A 503 25.04 -24.94 -6.17
N VAL A 504 25.73 -25.58 -7.12
CA VAL A 504 25.21 -26.70 -7.89
C VAL A 504 26.23 -27.82 -7.87
N ASN A 505 25.82 -29.00 -7.41
CA ASN A 505 26.65 -30.21 -7.42
C ASN A 505 26.24 -31.14 -8.56
N ALA A 506 27.21 -31.67 -9.31
CA ALA A 506 26.99 -32.75 -10.27
C ALA A 506 27.54 -34.08 -9.73
N TRP A 507 26.64 -35.03 -9.48
CA TRP A 507 26.98 -36.33 -8.92
C TRP A 507 26.68 -37.46 -9.91
N GLN A 508 27.72 -38.11 -10.43
CA GLN A 508 27.56 -39.40 -11.11
C GLN A 508 27.20 -40.48 -10.08
N TYR A 509 25.95 -40.94 -10.12
CA TYR A 509 25.44 -41.89 -9.12
C TYR A 509 25.36 -43.33 -9.64
N ALA A 510 25.35 -43.54 -10.96
CA ALA A 510 25.33 -44.88 -11.55
C ALA A 510 25.90 -44.93 -12.97
N GLU A 511 26.34 -46.13 -13.35
CA GLU A 511 26.71 -46.50 -14.71
C GLU A 511 25.83 -47.68 -15.15
N GLN A 512 25.38 -47.67 -16.41
CA GLN A 512 24.47 -48.68 -16.93
C GLN A 512 24.91 -49.19 -18.30
N PRO A 513 25.33 -50.46 -18.41
CA PRO A 513 25.56 -51.10 -19.71
C PRO A 513 24.28 -51.09 -20.56
N LEU A 514 24.40 -50.68 -21.81
CA LEU A 514 23.29 -50.64 -22.74
C LEU A 514 22.99 -52.03 -23.32
N PRO A 515 21.71 -52.44 -23.45
CA PRO A 515 21.34 -53.79 -23.84
C PRO A 515 21.68 -54.17 -25.28
N ASP A 516 22.06 -53.20 -26.12
CA ASP A 516 22.50 -53.43 -27.51
C ASP A 516 24.02 -53.49 -27.66
N GLY A 517 24.78 -53.43 -26.56
CA GLY A 517 26.24 -53.47 -26.58
C GLY A 517 26.91 -52.18 -27.06
N SER A 518 26.17 -51.07 -27.21
CA SER A 518 26.72 -49.77 -27.66
C SER A 518 27.58 -49.04 -26.62
N GLY A 519 27.78 -49.63 -25.43
CA GLY A 519 28.65 -49.13 -24.37
C GLY A 519 27.93 -48.96 -23.04
N THR A 520 28.53 -48.18 -22.14
CA THR A 520 28.00 -47.89 -20.80
C THR A 520 27.52 -46.45 -20.72
N ALA A 521 26.22 -46.27 -20.45
CA ALA A 521 25.63 -44.96 -20.19
C ALA A 521 25.92 -44.51 -18.75
N THR A 522 25.92 -43.21 -18.54
CA THR A 522 26.17 -42.58 -17.24
C THR A 522 24.91 -41.89 -16.74
N TRP A 523 24.63 -42.05 -15.45
CA TRP A 523 23.56 -41.36 -14.76
C TRP A 523 24.14 -40.31 -13.82
N VAL A 524 23.70 -39.07 -13.99
CA VAL A 524 24.17 -37.93 -13.18
C VAL A 524 22.98 -37.21 -12.57
N CYS A 525 23.10 -36.89 -11.29
CA CYS A 525 22.19 -36.00 -10.62
C CYS A 525 22.83 -34.62 -10.44
N THR A 526 22.19 -33.58 -10.96
CA THR A 526 22.56 -32.20 -10.64
C THR A 526 21.58 -31.63 -9.63
N ARG A 527 22.10 -31.11 -8.52
CA ARG A 527 21.30 -30.48 -7.47
C ARG A 527 21.76 -29.05 -7.25
N ALA A 528 20.84 -28.10 -7.43
CA ALA A 528 21.02 -26.71 -7.06
C ALA A 528 20.51 -26.46 -5.64
N GLU A 529 21.41 -26.11 -4.74
CA GLU A 529 21.08 -25.64 -3.39
C GLU A 529 20.85 -24.13 -3.42
N THR A 530 19.82 -23.67 -2.70
CA THR A 530 19.48 -22.24 -2.62
C THR A 530 19.98 -21.63 -1.32
N TRP A 531 20.12 -20.30 -1.28
CA TRP A 531 20.45 -19.57 -0.05
C TRP A 531 19.43 -19.73 1.07
N ARG A 532 18.16 -20.02 0.74
CA ARG A 532 17.10 -20.25 1.73
C ARG A 532 17.21 -21.63 2.39
N GLY A 533 17.87 -22.58 1.74
CA GLY A 533 17.89 -23.99 2.15
C GLY A 533 16.59 -24.75 1.86
N ASP A 534 15.64 -24.12 1.16
CA ASP A 534 14.40 -24.70 0.64
C ASP A 534 14.39 -24.67 -0.89
N ASP A 535 13.38 -25.30 -1.49
CA ASP A 535 13.16 -25.32 -2.93
C ASP A 535 14.39 -25.73 -3.78
N PRO A 536 15.18 -26.75 -3.38
CA PRO A 536 16.26 -27.25 -4.23
C PRO A 536 15.70 -27.74 -5.56
N ARG A 537 16.45 -27.51 -6.64
CA ARG A 537 16.13 -28.03 -7.97
C ARG A 537 17.04 -29.20 -8.28
N VAL A 538 16.44 -30.35 -8.56
CA VAL A 538 17.15 -31.61 -8.81
C VAL A 538 16.83 -32.08 -10.22
N LEU A 539 17.86 -32.41 -11.00
CA LEU A 539 17.71 -33.06 -12.30
C LEU A 539 18.49 -34.38 -12.28
N ALA A 540 17.80 -35.48 -12.57
CA ALA A 540 18.45 -36.74 -12.91
C ALA A 540 18.57 -36.80 -14.43
N GLN A 541 19.79 -36.97 -14.92
CA GLN A 541 20.16 -36.88 -16.32
C GLN A 541 20.84 -38.17 -16.76
N PHE A 542 20.59 -38.56 -18.01
CA PHE A 542 21.07 -39.77 -18.65
C PHE A 542 21.96 -39.40 -19.84
N LEU A 543 23.21 -39.86 -19.81
CA LEU A 543 24.19 -39.63 -20.86
C LEU A 543 24.53 -40.95 -21.56
N THR A 544 24.25 -41.03 -22.85
CA THR A 544 24.65 -42.17 -23.68
C THR A 544 26.15 -42.17 -23.96
N PRO A 545 26.78 -43.34 -24.19
CA PRO A 545 28.18 -43.43 -24.62
C PRO A 545 28.44 -42.52 -25.83
N GLY A 546 29.51 -41.71 -25.77
CA GLY A 546 29.87 -40.77 -26.84
C GLY A 546 28.89 -39.61 -27.06
N GLY A 547 27.85 -39.49 -26.23
CA GLY A 547 26.90 -38.38 -26.28
C GLY A 547 27.55 -37.06 -25.82
N ALA A 548 27.19 -35.96 -26.48
CA ALA A 548 27.68 -34.63 -26.12
C ALA A 548 26.82 -33.95 -25.03
N THR A 549 25.60 -34.42 -24.79
CA THR A 549 24.65 -33.78 -23.88
C THR A 549 23.84 -34.84 -23.14
N GLY A 550 23.65 -34.62 -21.83
CA GLY A 550 22.78 -35.45 -21.01
C GLY A 550 21.31 -35.13 -21.25
N ALA A 551 20.47 -36.15 -21.42
CA ALA A 551 19.02 -36.00 -21.48
C ALA A 551 18.44 -35.94 -20.06
N VAL A 552 17.55 -34.99 -19.76
CA VAL A 552 16.84 -34.94 -18.48
C VAL A 552 15.85 -36.11 -18.41
N ALA A 553 16.13 -37.09 -17.56
CA ALA A 553 15.30 -38.27 -17.35
C ALA A 553 14.21 -37.99 -16.31
N ALA A 554 14.53 -37.23 -15.27
CA ALA A 554 13.59 -36.76 -14.27
C ALA A 554 14.03 -35.42 -13.70
N LYS A 555 13.05 -34.66 -13.19
CA LYS A 555 13.25 -33.42 -12.45
C LYS A 555 12.50 -33.50 -11.13
N GLY A 556 12.93 -32.76 -10.13
CA GLY A 556 12.18 -32.58 -8.88
C GLY A 556 12.48 -31.21 -8.28
N GLU A 557 11.46 -30.64 -7.65
CA GLU A 557 11.53 -29.37 -6.93
C GLU A 557 11.12 -29.63 -5.48
N ASP A 558 11.82 -29.01 -4.53
CA ASP A 558 11.58 -29.19 -3.10
C ASP A 558 11.64 -30.66 -2.63
N VAL A 559 12.62 -31.39 -3.19
CA VAL A 559 12.88 -32.80 -2.83
C VAL A 559 14.25 -32.96 -2.17
N PRO A 560 14.41 -33.91 -1.23
CA PRO A 560 15.69 -34.12 -0.54
C PRO A 560 16.71 -34.90 -1.39
N ALA A 561 16.28 -35.48 -2.52
CA ALA A 561 17.11 -36.31 -3.39
C ALA A 561 18.41 -35.63 -3.81
N CYS A 562 19.48 -36.41 -3.90
CA CYS A 562 20.84 -35.96 -4.21
C CYS A 562 21.38 -34.89 -3.26
N GLY A 563 20.80 -34.72 -2.07
CA GLY A 563 21.24 -33.76 -1.07
C GLY A 563 22.08 -34.43 0.02
N ALA A 564 22.83 -33.63 0.79
CA ALA A 564 23.66 -34.15 1.88
C ALA A 564 22.88 -34.95 2.94
N ARG A 565 21.57 -34.65 3.12
CA ARG A 565 20.69 -35.36 4.07
C ARG A 565 20.00 -36.60 3.49
N ALA A 566 19.91 -36.70 2.17
CA ALA A 566 19.35 -37.85 1.47
C ALA A 566 20.14 -38.05 0.18
N PRO A 567 21.36 -38.63 0.26
CA PRO A 567 22.26 -38.82 -0.86
C PRO A 567 21.82 -40.02 -1.71
N HIS A 568 20.53 -40.08 -2.06
CA HIS A 568 19.94 -41.14 -2.85
C HIS A 568 19.11 -40.54 -3.98
N VAL A 569 19.03 -41.27 -5.09
CA VAL A 569 18.26 -40.86 -6.27
C VAL A 569 17.88 -42.08 -7.10
N LEU A 570 16.72 -42.01 -7.72
CA LEU A 570 16.22 -43.03 -8.64
C LEU A 570 15.54 -42.34 -9.82
N ALA A 571 15.95 -42.68 -11.04
CA ALA A 571 15.34 -42.17 -12.25
C ALA A 571 15.26 -43.24 -13.33
N GLY A 572 14.41 -43.00 -14.33
CA GLY A 572 14.24 -43.89 -15.48
C GLY A 572 14.02 -43.10 -16.77
N VAL A 573 14.43 -43.68 -17.89
CA VAL A 573 14.31 -43.11 -19.23
C VAL A 573 13.83 -44.18 -20.21
N LEU A 574 13.00 -43.77 -21.17
CA LEU A 574 12.77 -44.57 -22.37
C LEU A 574 13.87 -44.30 -23.38
N TRP A 575 14.64 -45.33 -23.69
CA TRP A 575 15.77 -45.25 -24.60
C TRP A 575 15.53 -46.15 -25.82
N LYS A 576 15.93 -45.66 -26.99
CA LYS A 576 15.83 -46.38 -28.26
C LYS A 576 17.22 -46.84 -28.66
N SER A 577 17.39 -48.14 -28.87
CA SER A 577 18.65 -48.71 -29.35
C SER A 577 18.94 -48.31 -30.79
N GLN A 578 20.20 -48.47 -31.22
CA GLN A 578 20.57 -48.19 -32.61
C GLN A 578 19.82 -49.08 -33.61
N GLN A 579 19.47 -50.31 -33.20
CA GLN A 579 18.66 -51.25 -33.99
C GLN A 579 17.15 -50.97 -33.89
N GLY A 580 16.75 -49.89 -33.22
CA GLY A 580 15.37 -49.40 -33.18
C GLY A 580 14.47 -50.03 -32.11
N SER A 581 14.99 -50.89 -31.23
CA SER A 581 14.22 -51.46 -30.11
C SER A 581 14.13 -50.48 -28.94
N TRP A 582 12.97 -50.39 -28.32
CA TRP A 582 12.74 -49.53 -27.16
C TRP A 582 13.00 -50.29 -25.86
N TYR A 583 13.62 -49.60 -24.90
CA TYR A 583 13.90 -50.11 -23.57
C TYR A 583 13.51 -49.05 -22.52
N LEU A 584 12.97 -49.53 -21.39
CA LEU A 584 12.95 -48.77 -20.16
C LEU A 584 14.27 -49.06 -19.43
N LEU A 585 15.07 -48.02 -19.26
CA LEU A 585 16.28 -48.05 -18.46
C LEU A 585 16.00 -47.30 -17.16
N ALA A 586 16.42 -47.84 -16.03
CA ALA A 586 16.33 -47.17 -14.74
C ALA A 586 17.59 -47.43 -13.92
N ALA A 587 17.98 -46.43 -13.14
CA ALA A 587 19.09 -46.54 -12.21
C ALA A 587 18.81 -45.82 -10.89
N GLY A 588 19.19 -46.47 -9.80
CA GLY A 588 19.42 -45.87 -8.50
C GLY A 588 20.91 -45.76 -8.19
N ASP A 589 21.27 -45.08 -7.11
CA ASP A 589 22.66 -45.02 -6.62
C ASP A 589 23.17 -46.37 -6.10
N GLU A 590 24.46 -46.44 -5.75
CA GLU A 590 25.14 -47.68 -5.34
C GLU A 590 24.50 -48.41 -4.14
N ASP A 591 23.78 -47.69 -3.28
CA ASP A 591 23.09 -48.24 -2.12
C ASP A 591 21.75 -48.88 -2.49
N THR A 592 21.34 -48.84 -3.76
CA THR A 592 20.14 -49.50 -4.26
C THR A 592 20.34 -51.01 -4.39
N ALA A 593 19.57 -51.78 -3.62
CA ALA A 593 19.63 -53.24 -3.60
C ALA A 593 18.72 -53.90 -4.64
N SER A 594 17.60 -53.26 -4.99
CA SER A 594 16.71 -53.75 -6.07
C SER A 594 15.86 -52.63 -6.65
N LEU A 595 15.46 -52.80 -7.90
CA LEU A 595 14.54 -51.93 -8.62
C LEU A 595 13.33 -52.72 -9.09
N THR A 596 12.15 -52.11 -8.97
CA THR A 596 10.89 -52.66 -9.44
C THR A 596 10.15 -51.62 -10.26
N THR A 597 9.59 -52.08 -11.37
CA THR A 597 8.70 -51.30 -12.23
C THR A 597 7.30 -51.90 -12.20
N THR A 598 6.29 -51.04 -12.12
CA THR A 598 4.87 -51.44 -12.17
C THR A 598 4.09 -50.60 -13.19
N GLY A 599 2.86 -51.00 -13.49
CA GLY A 599 2.02 -50.32 -14.48
C GLY A 599 2.24 -50.86 -15.89
N GLY A 600 2.55 -50.00 -16.86
CA GLY A 600 2.67 -50.36 -18.28
C GLY A 600 3.92 -51.19 -18.63
N VAL A 601 4.87 -51.30 -17.70
CA VAL A 601 6.01 -52.22 -17.76
C VAL A 601 6.16 -52.82 -16.36
N GLN A 602 6.19 -54.16 -16.28
CA GLN A 602 6.37 -54.88 -15.02
C GLN A 602 7.66 -55.67 -15.07
N ALA A 603 8.57 -55.37 -14.16
CA ALA A 603 9.83 -56.07 -14.02
C ALA A 603 10.48 -55.77 -12.67
N THR A 604 11.30 -56.70 -12.21
CA THR A 604 12.15 -56.53 -11.03
C THR A 604 13.59 -56.87 -11.40
N ALA A 605 14.54 -56.09 -10.93
CA ALA A 605 15.97 -56.34 -11.07
C ALA A 605 16.63 -56.27 -9.69
N ARG A 606 17.62 -57.15 -9.45
CA ARG A 606 18.52 -57.03 -8.30
C ARG A 606 19.66 -56.08 -8.66
N GLY A 607 20.08 -55.26 -7.71
CA GLY A 607 21.10 -54.23 -7.88
C GLY A 607 20.55 -52.86 -8.30
N PRO A 608 21.45 -51.94 -8.66
CA PRO A 608 21.12 -50.52 -8.83
C PRO A 608 20.61 -50.17 -10.23
N VAL A 609 20.57 -51.11 -11.17
CA VAL A 609 20.15 -50.85 -12.57
C VAL A 609 19.07 -51.84 -13.02
N LEU A 610 18.17 -51.36 -13.89
CA LEU A 610 17.09 -52.13 -14.48
C LEU A 610 17.00 -51.81 -15.97
N THR A 611 16.90 -52.85 -16.78
CA THR A 611 16.79 -52.79 -18.24
C THR A 611 15.66 -53.70 -18.69
N VAL A 612 14.63 -53.15 -19.32
CA VAL A 612 13.45 -53.91 -19.75
C VAL A 612 13.06 -53.52 -21.16
N ARG A 613 12.95 -54.49 -22.06
CA ARG A 613 12.45 -54.24 -23.42
C ARG A 613 11.00 -53.78 -23.35
N THR A 614 10.66 -52.75 -24.10
CA THR A 614 9.33 -52.13 -24.11
C THR A 614 8.99 -51.58 -25.49
N ARG A 615 7.96 -50.73 -25.56
CA ARG A 615 7.51 -50.01 -26.76
C ARG A 615 7.62 -48.50 -26.55
N GLN A 616 7.61 -47.76 -27.65
CA GLN A 616 7.56 -46.30 -27.61
C GLN A 616 6.36 -45.81 -26.77
N GLY A 617 6.61 -44.80 -25.93
CA GLY A 617 5.57 -44.16 -25.10
C GLY A 617 5.07 -45.00 -23.91
N ALA A 618 5.73 -46.10 -23.55
CA ALA A 618 5.37 -46.87 -22.37
C ALA A 618 5.63 -46.09 -21.08
N THR A 619 4.66 -46.08 -20.17
CA THR A 619 4.78 -45.44 -18.84
C THR A 619 4.86 -46.49 -17.75
N ALA A 620 5.78 -46.32 -16.81
CA ALA A 620 5.94 -47.21 -15.67
C ALA A 620 6.19 -46.42 -14.38
N ASP A 621 5.65 -46.92 -13.28
CA ASP A 621 6.01 -46.46 -11.95
C ASP A 621 7.28 -47.18 -11.51
N LEU A 622 8.24 -46.43 -10.97
CA LEU A 622 9.56 -46.94 -10.59
C LEU A 622 9.75 -46.81 -9.08
N LYS A 623 10.13 -47.92 -8.44
CA LYS A 623 10.41 -48.02 -7.02
C LYS A 623 11.72 -48.77 -6.80
N GLY A 624 12.56 -48.26 -5.90
CA GLY A 624 13.76 -48.91 -5.43
C GLY A 624 13.63 -49.35 -3.97
N THR A 625 14.46 -50.31 -3.60
CA THR A 625 14.72 -50.69 -2.20
C THR A 625 16.21 -50.54 -1.95
N LEU A 626 16.59 -49.77 -0.93
CA LEU A 626 17.97 -49.59 -0.52
C LEU A 626 18.48 -50.84 0.23
N ARG A 627 19.80 -50.94 0.41
CA ARG A 627 20.46 -52.05 1.13
C ARG A 627 20.04 -52.16 2.59
N ASP A 628 19.61 -51.07 3.20
CA ASP A 628 19.06 -51.03 4.57
C ASP A 628 17.57 -51.44 4.64
N GLY A 629 16.95 -51.77 3.50
CA GLY A 629 15.55 -52.16 3.39
C GLY A 629 14.57 -51.00 3.24
N SER A 630 15.03 -49.75 3.32
CA SER A 630 14.18 -48.58 3.11
C SER A 630 13.76 -48.43 1.64
N THR A 631 12.61 -47.79 1.42
CA THR A 631 12.07 -47.61 0.07
C THR A 631 12.53 -46.31 -0.56
N LEU A 632 13.05 -46.38 -1.79
CA LEU A 632 13.41 -45.23 -2.60
C LEU A 632 12.36 -45.01 -3.70
N ARG A 633 11.82 -43.78 -3.80
CA ARG A 633 10.89 -43.42 -4.87
C ARG A 633 11.63 -42.76 -6.02
N ALA A 634 11.15 -42.95 -7.23
CA ALA A 634 11.68 -42.24 -8.39
C ALA A 634 11.47 -40.73 -8.26
N LEU A 635 12.45 -39.95 -8.72
CA LEU A 635 12.41 -38.50 -8.82
C LEU A 635 11.24 -38.07 -9.75
N ARG A 636 10.47 -37.05 -9.35
CA ARG A 636 9.28 -36.56 -10.05
C ARG A 636 9.09 -35.06 -9.94
#